data_AF-A0A949XBV7-F1
#
_entry.id   AF-A0A949XBV7-F1
#
_cell.length_a   1.000
_cell.length_b   1.000
_cell.length_c   1.000
_cell.angle_alpha   90.00
_cell.angle_beta   90.00
_cell.angle_gamma   90.00
#
_symmetry.space_group_name_H-M   'P 1'
#
loop_
_entity.id
_entity.type
_entity.pdbx_description
1 polymer ?
#
loop_
_entity_poly.entity_id
_entity_poly.type
_entity_poly.pdbx_seq_one_letter_code
_entity_poly.pdbx_strand_id
1 'polypeptide(L)'
;MIEEEEQFTELASNEFLLKQLRELLASGAREALDEIPDGIHSGLARPGAKGVFFYFQGRPQNREKLHFWKYVDLKNCEQSGIPRTDQAAPSPFPLPPVTLTSPLPQQSGRGTGRSGGGAEARGNDRRAANGIIDNRYLIANLISCDRDTPRVVKPELLSTVFDLQEKVVTNILSSIEEQKARESVPRVLDPVQQTVATAIQGYLSHPDVDRTGAVEAIRFVSQPMRRTQVTRLRQAFKEFQRTGAIRTLLEAITEIRSQFGEQSGVLPPLNQKPAPVLSRDNLRLICFDLISG
;
A
#
# COMPACT_ATOMS: atom_id res chain seq x y z
N MET A 1 11.81 51.16 19.41
CA MET A 1 10.41 51.42 19.80
C MET A 1 9.42 51.06 18.68
N ILE A 2 9.78 51.14 17.38
CA ILE A 2 8.89 50.74 16.27
C ILE A 2 8.90 49.22 16.01
N GLU A 3 10.05 48.53 16.15
CA GLU A 3 10.14 47.06 15.93
C GLU A 3 9.36 46.21 16.95
N GLU A 4 9.14 46.71 18.17
CA GLU A 4 8.35 45.98 19.18
C GLU A 4 6.83 46.07 18.90
N GLU A 5 6.35 47.17 18.29
CA GLU A 5 4.96 47.30 17.86
C GLU A 5 4.66 46.44 16.62
N GLU A 6 5.60 46.31 15.68
CA GLU A 6 5.45 45.42 14.51
C GLU A 6 5.35 43.94 14.92
N GLN A 7 6.19 43.49 15.87
CA GLN A 7 6.11 42.13 16.41
C GLN A 7 4.77 41.85 17.10
N PHE A 8 4.22 42.82 17.83
CA PHE A 8 2.90 42.69 18.47
C PHE A 8 1.76 42.65 17.45
N THR A 9 1.89 43.40 16.34
CA THR A 9 0.88 43.45 15.27
C THR A 9 0.86 42.15 14.48
N GLU A 10 2.03 41.54 14.22
CA GLU A 10 2.13 40.22 13.58
C GLU A 10 1.56 39.11 14.48
N LEU A 11 1.89 39.09 15.77
CA LEU A 11 1.39 38.10 16.73
C LEU A 11 -0.14 38.20 16.93
N ALA A 12 -0.66 39.43 17.07
CA ALA A 12 -2.10 39.66 17.19
C ALA A 12 -2.86 39.25 15.92
N SER A 13 -2.28 39.46 14.73
CA SER A 13 -2.89 39.02 13.47
C SER A 13 -2.96 37.49 13.36
N ASN A 14 -1.95 36.78 13.86
CA ASN A 14 -1.88 35.31 13.81
C ASN A 14 -2.88 34.67 14.79
N GLU A 15 -2.93 35.14 16.04
CA GLU A 15 -3.90 34.61 17.02
C GLU A 15 -5.34 34.92 16.63
N PHE A 16 -5.59 36.12 16.11
CA PHE A 16 -6.91 36.49 15.61
C PHE A 16 -7.33 35.65 14.40
N LEU A 17 -6.41 35.43 13.45
CA LEU A 17 -6.66 34.57 12.30
C LEU A 17 -6.91 33.11 12.72
N LEU A 18 -6.13 32.58 13.66
CA LEU A 18 -6.32 31.24 14.21
C LEU A 18 -7.64 31.10 14.98
N LYS A 19 -8.06 32.16 15.68
CA LYS A 19 -9.36 32.20 16.37
C LYS A 19 -10.51 32.23 15.36
N GLN A 20 -10.41 33.03 14.30
CA GLN A 20 -11.38 33.03 13.20
C GLN A 20 -11.42 31.69 12.48
N LEU A 21 -10.26 31.06 12.21
CA LEU A 21 -10.20 29.73 11.62
C LEU A 21 -10.82 28.67 12.52
N ARG A 22 -10.60 28.73 13.83
CA ARG A 22 -11.26 27.84 14.80
C ARG A 22 -12.76 28.06 14.85
N GLU A 23 -13.22 29.31 14.87
CA GLU A 23 -14.64 29.65 14.86
C GLU A 23 -15.31 29.19 13.56
N LEU A 24 -14.64 29.37 12.41
CA LEU A 24 -15.09 28.88 11.10
C LEU A 24 -15.16 27.35 11.06
N LEU A 25 -14.13 26.66 11.57
CA LEU A 25 -14.12 25.20 11.67
C LEU A 25 -15.16 24.68 12.68
N ALA A 26 -15.50 25.47 13.71
CA ALA A 26 -16.54 25.15 14.68
C ALA A 26 -17.96 25.47 14.18
N SER A 27 -18.12 26.41 13.24
CA SER A 27 -19.40 26.81 12.65
C SER A 27 -19.90 25.89 11.55
N GLY A 28 -19.41 24.65 11.50
CA GLY A 28 -19.81 23.64 10.52
C GLY A 28 -19.01 23.62 9.21
N ALA A 29 -17.98 24.47 9.06
CA ALA A 29 -17.06 24.34 7.92
C ALA A 29 -16.29 23.01 7.95
N ARG A 30 -16.21 22.36 9.11
CA ARG A 30 -15.65 21.01 9.25
C ARG A 30 -16.54 19.94 8.63
N GLU A 31 -17.87 20.07 8.75
CA GLU A 31 -18.81 19.23 8.01
C GLU A 31 -18.74 19.53 6.51
N ALA A 32 -18.65 20.80 6.11
CA ALA A 32 -18.48 21.18 4.71
C ALA A 32 -17.17 20.65 4.09
N LEU A 33 -16.04 20.68 4.84
CA LEU A 33 -14.77 20.07 4.46
C LEU A 33 -14.83 18.53 4.45
N ASP A 34 -15.69 17.94 5.29
CA ASP A 34 -15.97 16.52 5.27
C ASP A 34 -16.83 16.11 4.05
N GLU A 35 -17.66 17.03 3.55
CA GLU A 35 -18.51 16.91 2.37
C GLU A 35 -17.83 17.30 1.05
N ILE A 36 -16.63 17.92 1.04
CA ILE A 36 -15.90 18.19 -0.20
C ILE A 36 -15.65 16.84 -0.91
N PRO A 37 -16.30 16.59 -2.05
CA PRO A 37 -16.01 15.41 -2.84
C PRO A 37 -14.56 15.53 -3.33
N ASP A 38 -13.80 14.43 -3.18
CA ASP A 38 -12.47 14.25 -3.77
C ASP A 38 -11.28 15.01 -3.14
N GLY A 39 -11.48 15.60 -1.96
CA GLY A 39 -10.40 16.11 -1.10
C GLY A 39 -9.78 17.42 -1.60
N ILE A 40 -8.73 17.88 -0.90
CA ILE A 40 -8.04 19.13 -1.22
C ILE A 40 -7.04 18.87 -2.35
N HIS A 41 -6.98 19.74 -3.36
CA HIS A 41 -6.02 19.58 -4.44
C HIS A 41 -5.17 20.81 -4.71
N SER A 42 -3.94 20.56 -5.15
CA SER A 42 -3.03 21.59 -5.68
C SER A 42 -2.36 21.12 -6.96
N GLY A 43 -1.58 22.01 -7.56
CA GLY A 43 -0.63 21.65 -8.60
C GLY A 43 0.76 22.12 -8.21
N LEU A 44 1.79 21.39 -8.60
CA LEU A 44 3.19 21.67 -8.32
C LEU A 44 3.95 21.72 -9.65
N ALA A 45 4.56 22.87 -9.93
CA ALA A 45 5.47 23.00 -11.07
C ALA A 45 6.84 22.41 -10.71
N ARG A 46 7.27 21.34 -11.37
CA ARG A 46 8.57 20.70 -11.12
C ARG A 46 9.24 20.19 -12.40
N PRO A 47 10.39 20.76 -12.81
CA PRO A 47 11.12 20.31 -13.99
C PRO A 47 11.47 18.82 -13.91
N GLY A 48 11.24 18.11 -15.01
CA GLY A 48 11.58 16.71 -15.11
C GLY A 48 10.74 15.78 -14.24
N ALA A 49 9.56 16.20 -13.75
CA ALA A 49 8.57 15.35 -13.09
C ALA A 49 7.17 15.60 -13.68
N LYS A 50 6.42 14.53 -13.99
CA LYS A 50 5.05 14.62 -14.50
C LYS A 50 4.25 13.47 -13.91
N GLY A 51 3.27 13.77 -13.07
CA GLY A 51 2.52 12.75 -12.36
C GLY A 51 1.51 13.30 -11.38
N VAL A 52 0.83 12.40 -10.67
CA VAL A 52 -0.18 12.76 -9.67
C VAL A 52 0.12 12.06 -8.36
N PHE A 53 0.25 12.84 -7.30
CA PHE A 53 0.33 12.31 -5.94
C PHE A 53 -1.08 12.20 -5.35
N PHE A 54 -1.36 11.10 -4.66
CA PHE A 54 -2.57 10.87 -3.91
C PHE A 54 -2.24 10.46 -2.47
N TYR A 55 -3.00 11.04 -1.54
CA TYR A 55 -2.98 10.65 -0.14
C TYR A 55 -4.36 10.15 0.30
N PHE A 56 -4.44 8.86 0.60
CA PHE A 56 -5.64 8.23 1.12
C PHE A 56 -5.49 7.88 2.60
N GLN A 57 -6.61 7.95 3.30
CA GLN A 57 -6.75 7.47 4.66
C GLN A 57 -7.83 6.39 4.72
N GLY A 58 -7.45 5.19 5.16
CA GLY A 58 -8.37 4.08 5.42
C GLY A 58 -8.74 4.02 6.89
N ARG A 59 -10.01 3.79 7.21
CA ARG A 59 -10.45 3.46 8.59
C ARG A 59 -11.07 2.07 8.62
N PRO A 60 -10.26 1.01 8.83
CA PRO A 60 -10.81 -0.32 9.07
C PRO A 60 -11.65 -0.30 10.34
N GLN A 61 -12.79 -1.01 10.36
CA GLN A 61 -13.66 -1.13 11.54
C GLN A 61 -12.82 -1.43 12.80
N ASN A 62 -12.80 -0.47 13.73
CA ASN A 62 -12.20 -0.63 15.07
C ASN A 62 -10.66 -0.79 15.09
N ARG A 63 -9.94 -0.17 14.15
CA ARG A 63 -8.47 -0.06 14.16
C ARG A 63 -7.97 1.37 13.94
N GLU A 64 -6.67 1.56 14.16
CA GLU A 64 -5.95 2.78 13.82
C GLU A 64 -6.09 3.15 12.34
N LYS A 65 -5.97 4.45 12.06
CA LYS A 65 -6.02 4.99 10.70
C LYS A 65 -4.86 4.43 9.88
N LEU A 66 -5.17 3.92 8.70
CA LEU A 66 -4.18 3.52 7.70
C LEU A 66 -3.92 4.68 6.75
N HIS A 67 -2.66 4.88 6.38
CA HIS A 67 -2.21 5.99 5.55
C HIS A 67 -1.54 5.45 4.28
N PHE A 68 -2.07 5.83 3.12
CA PHE A 68 -1.57 5.36 1.83
C PHE A 68 -1.10 6.56 1.00
N TRP A 69 0.18 6.53 0.63
CA TRP A 69 0.82 7.52 -0.22
C TRP A 69 1.08 6.83 -1.55
N LYS A 70 0.53 7.38 -2.63
CA LYS A 70 0.63 6.79 -3.95
C LYS A 70 0.97 7.89 -4.95
N TYR A 71 1.93 7.64 -5.83
CA TYR A 71 2.31 8.55 -6.90
C TYR A 71 2.18 7.85 -8.23
N VAL A 72 1.42 8.42 -9.16
CA VAL A 72 1.30 7.92 -10.52
C VAL A 72 2.27 8.69 -11.40
N ASP A 73 3.29 8.00 -11.94
CA ASP A 73 4.20 8.59 -12.92
C ASP A 73 3.54 8.59 -14.31
N LEU A 74 3.33 9.78 -14.86
CA LEU A 74 2.70 9.99 -16.17
C LEU A 74 3.72 10.14 -17.30
N LYS A 75 5.02 10.16 -17.01
CA LYS A 75 6.07 10.29 -18.05
C LYS A 75 6.06 9.13 -19.06
N ASN A 76 5.61 7.94 -18.63
CA ASN A 76 5.55 6.75 -19.47
C ASN A 76 4.16 6.51 -20.08
N CYS A 77 3.15 7.32 -19.76
CA CYS A 77 1.78 7.16 -20.31
C CYS A 77 1.60 7.77 -21.70
N GLU A 78 2.55 8.59 -22.18
CA GLU A 78 2.48 9.15 -23.54
C GLU A 78 2.69 8.10 -24.66
N GLN A 79 2.96 6.83 -24.30
CA GLN A 79 3.15 5.72 -25.26
C GLN A 79 2.04 4.67 -25.22
N SER A 80 1.12 4.70 -24.25
CA SER A 80 -0.09 3.86 -24.26
C SER A 80 -1.24 4.66 -24.87
N GLY A 81 -1.42 4.51 -26.18
CA GLY A 81 -2.35 5.29 -27.02
C GLY A 81 -3.68 5.66 -26.34
N ILE A 82 -3.75 6.90 -25.88
CA ILE A 82 -5.01 7.62 -25.71
C ILE A 82 -5.28 8.25 -27.09
N PRO A 83 -6.43 8.00 -27.73
CA PRO A 83 -6.74 8.65 -29.00
C PRO A 83 -6.78 10.16 -28.75
N ARG A 84 -5.97 10.92 -29.50
CA ARG A 84 -6.08 12.38 -29.54
C ARG A 84 -7.51 12.71 -29.93
N THR A 85 -8.24 13.40 -29.07
CA THR A 85 -9.56 13.97 -29.34
C THR A 85 -9.46 15.18 -30.28
N ASP A 86 -8.71 15.04 -31.38
CA ASP A 86 -8.62 16.02 -32.47
C ASP A 86 -9.38 15.55 -33.73
N GLN A 87 -10.07 14.42 -33.68
CA GLN A 87 -11.08 14.08 -34.69
C GLN A 87 -12.45 14.57 -34.24
N ALA A 88 -12.61 15.90 -34.26
CA ALA A 88 -13.92 16.50 -34.42
C ALA A 88 -14.46 16.07 -35.79
N ALA A 89 -15.64 15.44 -35.79
CA ALA A 89 -16.39 15.16 -37.00
C ALA A 89 -16.59 16.45 -37.82
N PRO A 90 -16.57 16.39 -39.16
CA PRO A 90 -16.78 17.57 -39.99
C PRO A 90 -18.19 18.12 -39.76
N SER A 91 -18.27 19.36 -39.30
CA SER A 91 -19.54 20.10 -39.19
C SER A 91 -20.08 20.41 -40.59
N PRO A 92 -21.41 20.33 -40.82
CA PRO A 92 -22.00 20.40 -42.15
C PRO A 92 -22.51 21.81 -42.48
N PHE A 93 -21.63 22.81 -42.66
CA PHE A 93 -22.06 24.08 -43.28
C PHE A 93 -20.90 24.73 -44.06
N PRO A 94 -21.07 25.02 -45.37
CA PRO A 94 -20.03 25.63 -46.19
C PRO A 94 -20.08 27.16 -46.04
N LEU A 95 -18.92 27.78 -45.87
CA LEU A 95 -18.74 29.22 -46.11
C LEU A 95 -17.62 29.44 -47.15
N PRO A 96 -17.72 30.50 -47.97
CA PRO A 96 -17.07 30.62 -49.28
C PRO A 96 -15.59 31.05 -49.23
N PRO A 97 -14.84 30.94 -50.34
CA PRO A 97 -13.39 31.05 -50.35
C PRO A 97 -12.91 32.50 -50.34
N VAL A 98 -11.85 32.78 -49.59
CA VAL A 98 -11.02 33.98 -49.77
C VAL A 98 -9.60 33.52 -50.09
N THR A 99 -9.18 33.83 -51.30
CA THR A 99 -7.87 33.55 -51.86
C THR A 99 -6.85 34.60 -51.41
N LEU A 100 -5.57 34.24 -51.60
CA LEU A 100 -4.42 35.11 -51.91
C LEU A 100 -3.62 35.70 -50.73
N THR A 101 -2.45 35.13 -50.44
CA THR A 101 -1.12 35.49 -51.02
C THR A 101 -0.01 35.27 -49.97
N SER A 102 0.99 34.45 -50.28
CA SER A 102 2.32 34.42 -49.61
C SER A 102 3.22 35.53 -50.17
N PRO A 103 4.38 35.91 -49.58
CA PRO A 103 5.56 35.04 -49.59
C PRO A 103 6.49 35.10 -48.36
N LEU A 104 7.31 34.04 -48.30
CA LEU A 104 8.53 33.80 -47.51
C LEU A 104 9.60 34.93 -47.62
N PRO A 105 10.62 34.99 -46.73
CA PRO A 105 11.83 34.17 -46.92
C PRO A 105 12.50 33.59 -45.64
N GLN A 106 13.46 32.70 -45.94
CA GLN A 106 14.31 31.85 -45.09
C GLN A 106 15.34 32.60 -44.23
N GLN A 107 15.82 31.93 -43.16
CA GLN A 107 17.24 31.59 -42.85
C GLN A 107 17.32 30.95 -41.45
N SER A 108 17.71 29.67 -41.30
CA SER A 108 19.07 29.10 -41.17
C SER A 108 19.85 29.52 -39.91
N GLY A 109 20.10 28.56 -39.01
CA GLY A 109 21.06 28.70 -37.91
C GLY A 109 21.30 27.39 -37.17
N ARG A 110 22.40 26.70 -37.53
CA ARG A 110 22.98 25.55 -36.82
C ARG A 110 23.60 26.00 -35.50
N GLY A 111 23.55 25.15 -34.48
CA GLY A 111 24.31 25.32 -33.25
C GLY A 111 24.44 24.01 -32.47
N THR A 112 25.53 23.29 -32.72
CA THR A 112 26.00 22.11 -31.99
C THR A 112 26.47 22.47 -30.59
N GLY A 113 26.09 21.69 -29.58
CA GLY A 113 26.61 21.81 -28.21
C GLY A 113 26.58 20.46 -27.48
N ARG A 114 27.75 19.82 -27.43
CA ARG A 114 28.09 18.56 -26.76
C ARG A 114 28.73 18.89 -25.42
N SER A 115 28.28 18.32 -24.29
CA SER A 115 29.13 17.95 -23.14
C SER A 115 28.34 17.45 -21.91
N GLY A 116 28.97 16.52 -21.18
CA GLY A 116 28.65 16.10 -19.81
C GLY A 116 27.71 14.90 -19.75
N GLY A 117 28.13 13.66 -19.46
CA GLY A 117 29.16 13.27 -18.49
C GLY A 117 28.55 13.24 -17.10
N GLY A 118 27.93 12.12 -16.73
CA GLY A 118 27.27 11.94 -15.44
C GLY A 118 26.75 10.51 -15.30
N ALA A 119 27.68 9.58 -15.04
CA ALA A 119 27.33 8.30 -14.48
C ALA A 119 26.89 8.53 -13.04
N GLU A 120 25.67 8.11 -12.66
CA GLU A 120 25.41 7.68 -11.28
C GLU A 120 24.05 7.00 -11.13
N ALA A 121 24.07 5.96 -10.29
CA ALA A 121 22.95 5.31 -9.66
C ALA A 121 21.92 4.63 -10.58
N ARG A 122 22.31 3.46 -11.11
CA ARG A 122 21.37 2.33 -11.25
C ARG A 122 20.95 1.86 -9.85
N GLY A 123 20.12 2.67 -9.18
CA GLY A 123 19.33 2.24 -8.05
C GLY A 123 18.31 1.24 -8.57
N ASN A 124 18.26 0.09 -7.90
CA ASN A 124 17.37 -1.03 -8.19
C ASN A 124 15.91 -0.62 -7.90
N ASP A 125 15.37 0.26 -8.73
CA ASP A 125 14.05 0.83 -8.59
C ASP A 125 13.07 -0.24 -9.04
N ARG A 126 12.45 -0.91 -8.09
CA ARG A 126 11.28 -1.75 -8.34
C ARG A 126 10.17 -0.83 -8.83
N ARG A 127 10.21 -0.44 -10.11
CA ARG A 127 9.08 0.13 -10.84
C ARG A 127 7.93 -0.86 -10.67
N ALA A 128 7.03 -0.53 -9.75
CA ALA A 128 5.84 -1.33 -9.54
C ALA A 128 5.09 -1.45 -10.87
N ALA A 129 4.46 -2.60 -11.07
CA ALA A 129 4.01 -3.12 -12.36
C ALA A 129 2.95 -2.29 -13.13
N ASN A 130 2.71 -1.02 -12.80
CA ASN A 130 1.70 -0.17 -13.44
C ASN A 130 1.99 1.35 -13.38
N GLY A 131 3.24 1.76 -13.08
CA GLY A 131 3.60 3.19 -12.97
C GLY A 131 3.16 3.87 -11.68
N ILE A 132 2.74 3.10 -10.66
CA ILE A 132 2.32 3.60 -9.34
C ILE A 132 3.43 3.37 -8.33
N ILE A 133 4.02 4.43 -7.80
CA ILE A 133 5.05 4.41 -6.75
C ILE A 133 4.35 4.50 -5.38
N ASP A 134 4.79 3.70 -4.42
CA ASP A 134 4.26 3.67 -3.05
C ASP A 134 5.33 3.80 -1.95
N ASN A 135 6.60 3.91 -2.35
CA ASN A 135 7.70 4.21 -1.46
C ASN A 135 7.59 5.65 -0.95
N ARG A 136 7.25 5.83 0.33
CA ARG A 136 7.05 7.14 0.96
C ARG A 136 8.26 8.07 0.85
N TYR A 137 9.49 7.55 0.89
CA TYR A 137 10.69 8.38 0.77
C TYR A 137 10.85 8.92 -0.65
N LEU A 138 10.62 8.07 -1.66
CA LEU A 138 10.63 8.51 -3.06
C LEU A 138 9.53 9.53 -3.33
N ILE A 139 8.32 9.27 -2.83
CA ILE A 139 7.18 10.18 -2.99
C ILE A 139 7.46 11.52 -2.32
N ALA A 140 7.95 11.53 -1.07
CA ALA A 140 8.32 12.77 -0.37
C ALA A 140 9.31 13.60 -1.18
N ASN A 141 10.31 12.95 -1.78
CA ASN A 141 11.27 13.61 -2.66
C ASN A 141 10.63 14.15 -3.95
N LEU A 142 9.56 13.55 -4.46
CA LEU A 142 8.86 13.98 -5.68
C LEU A 142 7.90 15.16 -5.44
N ILE A 143 7.28 15.22 -4.25
CA ILE A 143 6.31 16.26 -3.87
C ILE A 143 6.92 17.42 -3.08
N SER A 144 8.20 17.34 -2.73
CA SER A 144 8.91 18.40 -2.02
C SER A 144 8.84 19.73 -2.79
N CYS A 145 8.50 20.82 -2.11
CA CYS A 145 8.40 22.15 -2.69
C CYS A 145 8.85 23.23 -1.69
N ASP A 146 9.40 24.31 -2.21
CA ASP A 146 9.64 25.55 -1.45
C ASP A 146 8.39 26.45 -1.43
N ARG A 147 8.37 27.43 -0.52
CA ARG A 147 7.24 28.37 -0.35
C ARG A 147 6.83 29.07 -1.64
N ASP A 148 7.82 29.41 -2.47
CA ASP A 148 7.62 30.18 -3.71
C ASP A 148 7.44 29.29 -4.95
N THR A 149 7.33 27.96 -4.77
CA THR A 149 7.19 27.05 -5.91
C THR A 149 5.85 27.31 -6.62
N PRO A 150 5.86 27.57 -7.94
CA PRO A 150 4.65 27.89 -8.68
C PRO A 150 3.62 26.75 -8.58
N ARG A 151 2.37 27.14 -8.32
CA ARG A 151 1.23 26.21 -8.25
C ARG A 151 0.47 26.24 -9.57
N VAL A 152 0.63 25.19 -10.38
CA VAL A 152 0.04 25.12 -11.73
C VAL A 152 -0.80 23.86 -11.86
N VAL A 153 -2.11 24.05 -12.04
CA VAL A 153 -3.08 23.00 -12.34
C VAL A 153 -3.43 23.07 -13.82
N LYS A 154 -3.02 22.05 -14.60
CA LYS A 154 -3.40 21.94 -16.02
C LYS A 154 -4.81 21.31 -16.10
N PRO A 155 -5.82 21.96 -16.71
CA PRO A 155 -7.19 21.44 -16.78
C PRO A 155 -7.30 20.05 -17.40
N GLU A 156 -6.47 19.77 -18.41
CA GLU A 156 -6.42 18.46 -19.08
C GLU A 156 -6.01 17.35 -18.10
N LEU A 157 -4.99 17.60 -17.26
CA LEU A 157 -4.56 16.63 -16.25
C LEU A 157 -5.62 16.44 -15.17
N LEU A 158 -6.32 17.51 -14.77
CA LEU A 158 -7.38 17.44 -13.76
C LEU A 158 -8.49 16.47 -14.18
N SER A 159 -8.90 16.47 -15.46
CA SER A 159 -9.92 15.54 -15.95
C SER A 159 -9.53 14.07 -15.81
N THR A 160 -8.24 13.76 -15.97
CA THR A 160 -7.72 12.39 -15.85
C THR A 160 -7.53 11.92 -14.40
N VAL A 161 -7.58 12.83 -13.42
CA VAL A 161 -7.33 12.49 -12.00
C VAL A 161 -8.33 11.47 -11.48
N PHE A 162 -9.60 11.53 -11.88
CA PHE A 162 -10.63 10.61 -11.39
C PHE A 162 -10.39 9.17 -11.86
N ASP A 163 -9.96 8.98 -13.11
CA ASP A 163 -9.59 7.67 -13.62
C ASP A 163 -8.34 7.13 -12.90
N LEU A 164 -7.37 8.02 -12.63
CA LEU A 164 -6.17 7.68 -11.88
C LEU A 164 -6.48 7.37 -10.41
N GLN A 165 -7.43 8.08 -9.81
CA GLN A 165 -7.90 7.85 -8.45
C GLN A 165 -8.46 6.44 -8.32
N GLU A 166 -9.38 6.03 -9.19
CA GLU A 166 -9.94 4.67 -9.15
C GLU A 166 -8.86 3.61 -9.37
N LYS A 167 -7.92 3.84 -10.30
CA LYS A 167 -6.77 2.95 -10.50
C LYS A 167 -5.92 2.80 -9.24
N VAL A 168 -5.68 3.90 -8.52
CA VAL A 168 -4.92 3.90 -7.27
C VAL A 168 -5.69 3.21 -6.14
N VAL A 169 -7.00 3.41 -6.05
CA VAL A 169 -7.85 2.70 -5.08
C VAL A 169 -7.78 1.19 -5.34
N THR A 170 -7.97 0.73 -6.58
CA THR A 170 -7.84 -0.70 -6.92
C THR A 170 -6.46 -1.24 -6.53
N ASN A 171 -5.39 -0.48 -6.79
CA ASN A 171 -4.04 -0.87 -6.38
C ASN A 171 -3.88 -1.00 -4.87
N ILE A 172 -4.44 -0.06 -4.08
CA ILE A 172 -4.40 -0.12 -2.61
C ILE A 172 -5.13 -1.37 -2.10
N LEU A 173 -6.35 -1.63 -2.58
CA LEU A 173 -7.15 -2.76 -2.14
C LEU A 173 -6.48 -4.10 -2.49
N SER A 174 -6.00 -4.24 -3.73
CA SER A 174 -5.27 -5.43 -4.18
C SER A 174 -3.97 -5.65 -3.40
N SER A 175 -3.19 -4.60 -3.14
CA SER A 175 -1.96 -4.71 -2.36
C SER A 175 -2.22 -5.19 -0.93
N ILE A 176 -3.33 -4.77 -0.32
CA ILE A 176 -3.70 -5.21 1.04
C ILE A 176 -4.16 -6.66 1.02
N GLU A 177 -4.90 -7.08 0.01
CA GLU A 177 -5.32 -8.47 -0.16
C GLU A 177 -4.11 -9.39 -0.36
N GLU A 178 -3.18 -9.01 -1.23
CA GLU A 178 -1.90 -9.72 -1.39
C GLU A 178 -1.11 -9.76 -0.10
N GLN A 179 -1.03 -8.65 0.63
CA GLN A 179 -0.34 -8.60 1.91
C GLN A 179 -1.01 -9.53 2.92
N LYS A 180 -2.35 -9.57 2.99
CA LYS A 180 -3.09 -10.53 3.83
C LYS A 180 -2.85 -11.99 3.42
N ALA A 181 -2.76 -12.26 2.11
CA ALA A 181 -2.45 -13.59 1.58
C ALA A 181 -0.99 -14.01 1.86
N ARG A 182 -0.06 -13.06 2.00
CA ARG A 182 1.32 -13.31 2.42
C ARG A 182 1.46 -13.39 3.95
N GLU A 183 0.66 -12.62 4.67
CA GLU A 183 0.54 -12.59 6.13
C GLU A 183 -0.34 -13.71 6.68
N SER A 184 -0.94 -14.56 5.83
CA SER A 184 -1.34 -15.91 6.21
C SER A 184 -0.10 -16.77 6.44
N VAL A 185 0.70 -16.32 7.41
CA VAL A 185 1.82 -17.01 8.03
C VAL A 185 1.31 -18.39 8.44
N PRO A 186 2.04 -19.48 8.13
CA PRO A 186 1.74 -20.79 8.68
C PRO A 186 1.57 -20.66 10.19
N ARG A 187 0.40 -21.03 10.71
CA ARG A 187 0.09 -20.96 12.15
C ARG A 187 1.28 -21.56 12.90
N VAL A 188 2.03 -20.72 13.62
CA VAL A 188 3.29 -21.10 14.27
C VAL A 188 3.02 -22.33 15.12
N LEU A 189 3.48 -23.49 14.66
CA LEU A 189 3.46 -24.71 15.48
C LEU A 189 4.34 -24.43 16.70
N ASP A 190 3.92 -24.90 17.89
CA ASP A 190 4.78 -24.76 19.07
C ASP A 190 6.14 -25.40 18.76
N PRO A 191 7.29 -24.78 19.13
CA PRO A 191 8.60 -25.35 18.87
C PRO A 191 8.74 -26.80 19.33
N VAL A 192 8.02 -27.21 20.39
CA VAL A 192 8.01 -28.60 20.85
C VAL A 192 7.36 -29.55 19.84
N GLN A 193 6.31 -29.11 19.13
CA GLN A 193 5.64 -29.92 18.10
C GLN A 193 6.57 -30.18 16.92
N GLN A 194 7.27 -29.16 16.46
CA GLN A 194 8.24 -29.29 15.37
C GLN A 194 9.42 -30.19 15.78
N THR A 195 9.90 -30.04 17.02
CA THR A 195 10.98 -30.88 17.57
C THR A 195 10.55 -32.35 17.66
N VAL A 196 9.35 -32.61 18.17
CA VAL A 196 8.81 -33.97 18.28
C VAL A 196 8.59 -34.61 16.91
N ALA A 197 8.02 -33.88 15.94
CA ALA A 197 7.84 -34.39 14.59
C ALA A 197 9.18 -34.77 13.93
N THR A 198 10.20 -33.91 14.10
CA THR A 198 11.56 -34.17 13.60
C THR A 198 12.19 -35.36 14.30
N ALA A 199 12.00 -35.50 15.61
CA ALA A 199 12.48 -36.65 16.37
C ALA A 199 11.87 -37.94 15.83
N ILE A 200 10.54 -38.03 15.69
CA ILE A 200 9.86 -39.23 15.16
C ILE A 200 10.33 -39.55 13.73
N GLN A 201 10.53 -38.54 12.89
CA GLN A 201 11.08 -38.73 11.54
C GLN A 201 12.44 -39.44 11.55
N GLY A 202 13.32 -39.10 12.50
CA GLY A 202 14.61 -39.78 12.68
C GLY A 202 14.50 -41.27 13.02
N TYR A 203 13.40 -41.70 13.63
CA TYR A 203 13.16 -43.10 14.02
C TYR A 203 12.30 -43.89 13.00
N LEU A 204 11.94 -43.31 11.86
CA LEU A 204 11.13 -44.01 10.83
C LEU A 204 11.80 -45.27 10.26
N SER A 205 13.12 -45.36 10.37
CA SER A 205 13.90 -46.51 9.89
C SER A 205 14.25 -47.51 11.00
N HIS A 206 13.74 -47.32 12.21
CA HIS A 206 14.05 -48.17 13.37
C HIS A 206 13.16 -49.43 13.38
N PRO A 207 13.71 -50.64 13.65
CA PRO A 207 12.94 -51.90 13.59
C PRO A 207 11.79 -51.97 14.61
N ASP A 208 11.89 -51.21 15.71
CA ASP A 208 10.86 -51.14 16.75
C ASP A 208 9.72 -50.14 16.51
N VAL A 209 9.68 -49.50 15.34
CA VAL A 209 8.70 -48.48 15.02
C VAL A 209 7.76 -48.95 13.92
N ASP A 210 6.46 -48.98 14.20
CA ASP A 210 5.45 -49.09 13.15
C ASP A 210 5.45 -47.80 12.31
N ARG A 211 5.87 -47.94 11.06
CA ARG A 211 6.02 -46.81 10.13
C ARG A 211 4.69 -46.10 9.89
N THR A 212 3.59 -46.85 9.87
CA THR A 212 2.25 -46.30 9.65
C THR A 212 1.84 -45.45 10.85
N GLY A 213 1.93 -45.99 12.07
CA GLY A 213 1.66 -45.26 13.31
C GLY A 213 2.57 -44.03 13.49
N ALA A 214 3.85 -44.12 13.13
CA ALA A 214 4.77 -42.98 13.21
C ALA A 214 4.41 -41.85 12.24
N VAL A 215 4.03 -42.17 11.00
CA VAL A 215 3.57 -41.17 10.02
C VAL A 215 2.27 -40.51 10.48
N GLU A 216 1.34 -41.26 11.05
CA GLU A 216 0.12 -40.70 11.63
C GLU A 216 0.41 -39.78 12.84
N ALA A 217 1.33 -40.18 13.70
CA ALA A 217 1.78 -39.37 14.83
C ALA A 217 2.42 -38.05 14.36
N ILE A 218 3.29 -38.09 13.35
CA ILE A 218 3.86 -36.89 12.72
C ILE A 218 2.76 -36.00 12.16
N ARG A 219 1.81 -36.56 11.42
CA ARG A 219 0.69 -35.81 10.84
C ARG A 219 -0.15 -35.14 11.92
N PHE A 220 -0.40 -35.83 13.03
CA PHE A 220 -1.17 -35.29 14.16
C PHE A 220 -0.41 -34.15 14.87
N VAL A 221 0.86 -34.37 15.22
CA VAL A 221 1.69 -33.36 15.92
C VAL A 221 1.98 -32.15 15.03
N SER A 222 1.95 -32.30 13.71
CA SER A 222 2.11 -31.20 12.75
C SER A 222 0.84 -30.33 12.58
N GLN A 223 -0.25 -30.66 13.28
CA GLN A 223 -1.45 -29.81 13.32
C GLN A 223 -1.40 -28.84 14.51
N PRO A 224 -2.03 -27.66 14.44
CA PRO A 224 -2.10 -26.75 15.59
C PRO A 224 -2.76 -27.41 16.80
N MET A 225 -2.04 -27.51 17.91
CA MET A 225 -2.52 -28.14 19.14
C MET A 225 -2.97 -27.09 20.16
N ARG A 226 -3.98 -27.43 20.98
CA ARG A 226 -4.39 -26.61 22.13
C ARG A 226 -3.32 -26.64 23.22
N ARG A 227 -3.25 -25.59 24.05
CA ARG A 227 -2.24 -25.46 25.12
C ARG A 227 -2.14 -26.70 26.04
N THR A 228 -3.26 -27.33 26.35
CA THR A 228 -3.30 -28.56 27.16
C THR A 228 -2.66 -29.76 26.46
N GLN A 229 -2.91 -29.93 25.16
CA GLN A 229 -2.29 -30.97 24.34
C GLN A 229 -0.78 -30.72 24.21
N VAL A 230 -0.36 -29.47 24.02
CA VAL A 230 1.07 -29.08 23.95
C VAL A 230 1.78 -29.35 25.28
N THR A 231 1.16 -29.04 26.42
CA THR A 231 1.74 -29.33 27.75
C THR A 231 1.96 -30.84 27.94
N ARG A 232 0.98 -31.67 27.55
CA ARG A 232 1.11 -33.13 27.64
C ARG A 232 2.14 -33.68 26.66
N LEU A 233 2.16 -33.16 25.43
CA LEU A 233 3.18 -33.52 24.43
C LEU A 233 4.59 -33.21 24.94
N ARG A 234 4.77 -32.05 25.59
CA ARG A 234 6.04 -31.66 26.20
C ARG A 234 6.47 -32.61 27.33
N GLN A 235 5.52 -33.07 28.14
CA GLN A 235 5.80 -34.06 29.18
C GLN A 235 6.21 -35.41 28.59
N ALA A 236 5.46 -35.91 27.60
CA ALA A 236 5.78 -37.15 26.90
C ALA A 236 7.16 -37.07 26.22
N PHE A 237 7.48 -35.94 25.58
CA PHE A 237 8.77 -35.74 24.94
C PHE A 237 9.93 -35.69 25.94
N LYS A 238 9.75 -35.07 27.11
CA LYS A 238 10.76 -35.10 28.18
C LYS A 238 11.03 -36.52 28.68
N GLU A 239 10.00 -37.34 28.82
CA GLU A 239 10.16 -38.74 29.23
C GLU A 239 10.89 -39.57 28.17
N PHE A 240 10.58 -39.33 26.89
CA PHE A 240 11.32 -39.90 25.77
C PHE A 240 12.80 -39.49 25.79
N GLN A 241 13.11 -38.22 26.03
CA GLN A 241 14.51 -37.76 26.14
C GLN A 241 15.28 -38.45 27.27
N ARG A 242 14.60 -38.87 28.35
CA ARG A 242 15.20 -39.57 29.49
C ARG A 242 15.41 -41.06 29.22
N THR A 243 14.46 -41.70 28.54
CA THR A 243 14.40 -43.16 28.39
C THR A 243 14.90 -43.67 27.04
N GLY A 244 14.87 -42.83 26.01
CA GLY A 244 15.12 -43.22 24.62
C GLY A 244 14.02 -44.12 24.01
N ALA A 245 12.93 -44.40 24.74
CA ALA A 245 11.92 -45.35 24.34
C ALA A 245 10.90 -44.72 23.37
N ILE A 246 11.16 -44.83 22.07
CA ILE A 246 10.29 -44.25 21.02
C ILE A 246 8.87 -44.82 21.02
N ARG A 247 8.68 -46.10 21.37
CA ARG A 247 7.34 -46.73 21.48
C ARG A 247 6.47 -46.00 22.50
N THR A 248 7.03 -45.68 23.67
CA THR A 248 6.33 -44.94 24.73
C THR A 248 5.93 -43.54 24.29
N LEU A 249 6.75 -42.87 23.47
CA LEU A 249 6.39 -41.57 22.89
C LEU A 249 5.20 -41.69 21.91
N LEU A 250 5.22 -42.70 21.04
CA LEU A 250 4.15 -42.93 20.06
C LEU A 250 2.83 -43.34 20.74
N GLU A 251 2.90 -44.15 21.79
CA GLU A 251 1.75 -44.50 22.64
C GLU A 251 1.16 -43.26 23.31
N ALA A 252 2.02 -42.40 23.90
CA ALA A 252 1.56 -41.15 24.51
C ALA A 252 0.93 -40.19 23.50
N ILE A 253 1.46 -40.09 22.28
CA ILE A 253 0.85 -39.29 21.20
C ILE A 253 -0.50 -39.87 20.78
N THR A 254 -0.60 -41.20 20.70
CA THR A 254 -1.86 -41.90 20.40
C THR A 254 -2.89 -41.69 21.49
N GLU A 255 -2.48 -41.66 22.77
CA GLU A 255 -3.34 -41.34 23.90
C GLU A 255 -3.83 -39.88 23.84
N ILE A 256 -2.93 -38.93 23.57
CA ILE A 256 -3.30 -37.51 23.36
C ILE A 256 -4.28 -37.40 22.19
N ARG A 257 -4.08 -38.15 21.11
CA ARG A 257 -5.02 -38.19 19.98
C ARG A 257 -6.35 -38.86 20.34
N SER A 258 -6.37 -39.92 21.14
CA SER A 258 -7.62 -40.56 21.56
C SER A 258 -8.44 -39.63 22.46
N GLN A 259 -7.78 -38.96 23.41
CA GLN A 259 -8.44 -38.09 24.38
C GLN A 259 -8.87 -36.73 23.81
N PHE A 260 -8.25 -36.27 22.71
CA PHE A 260 -8.50 -34.93 22.16
C PHE A 260 -8.69 -34.86 20.64
N GLY A 261 -8.54 -35.97 19.91
CA GLY A 261 -8.41 -36.02 18.44
C GLY A 261 -9.70 -35.86 17.66
N GLU A 262 -10.87 -36.11 18.27
CA GLU A 262 -12.15 -35.85 17.60
C GLU A 262 -12.53 -34.36 17.57
N GLN A 263 -11.84 -33.52 18.35
CA GLN A 263 -12.05 -32.06 18.33
C GLN A 263 -11.01 -31.30 17.49
N SER A 264 -10.23 -32.01 16.66
CA SER A 264 -9.26 -31.40 15.72
C SER A 264 -9.86 -31.06 14.35
N GLY A 265 -11.18 -31.21 14.18
CA GLY A 265 -11.91 -30.66 13.04
C GLY A 265 -12.33 -29.23 13.32
N VAL A 266 -11.62 -28.25 12.75
CA VAL A 266 -11.98 -26.83 12.73
C VAL A 266 -12.33 -26.30 14.12
N LEU A 267 -11.32 -25.90 14.90
CA LEU A 267 -11.58 -24.80 15.83
C LEU A 267 -12.22 -23.68 14.98
N PRO A 268 -13.47 -23.25 15.24
CA PRO A 268 -13.91 -21.95 14.75
C PRO A 268 -12.81 -21.00 15.19
N PRO A 269 -12.35 -20.08 14.33
CA PRO A 269 -11.30 -19.16 14.73
C PRO A 269 -11.74 -18.52 16.04
N LEU A 270 -11.09 -18.91 17.15
CA LEU A 270 -11.45 -18.46 18.48
C LEU A 270 -11.22 -16.96 18.45
N ASN A 271 -12.31 -16.22 18.32
CA ASN A 271 -12.34 -14.78 18.37
C ASN A 271 -11.45 -14.07 17.32
N GLN A 272 -11.41 -14.56 16.07
CA GLN A 272 -11.09 -13.62 14.99
C GLN A 272 -12.33 -12.76 14.78
N LYS A 273 -12.39 -11.62 15.48
CA LYS A 273 -13.10 -10.46 14.93
C LYS A 273 -12.68 -10.40 13.46
N PRO A 274 -13.60 -10.46 12.47
CA PRO A 274 -13.22 -10.53 11.07
C PRO A 274 -12.17 -9.46 10.84
N ALA A 275 -10.98 -9.88 10.37
CA ALA A 275 -9.86 -8.97 10.20
C ALA A 275 -10.40 -7.79 9.39
N PRO A 276 -10.41 -6.56 9.95
CA PRO A 276 -11.25 -5.52 9.41
C PRO A 276 -10.88 -5.30 7.96
N VAL A 277 -11.88 -5.52 7.10
CA VAL A 277 -11.71 -5.49 5.66
C VAL A 277 -11.75 -4.01 5.29
N LEU A 278 -10.62 -3.50 4.79
CA LEU A 278 -10.65 -2.19 4.16
C LEU A 278 -11.42 -2.36 2.86
N SER A 279 -12.59 -1.74 2.77
CA SER A 279 -13.40 -1.63 1.56
C SER A 279 -13.19 -0.27 0.90
N ARG A 280 -13.64 -0.14 -0.35
CA ARG A 280 -13.68 1.14 -1.08
C ARG A 280 -14.35 2.26 -0.26
N ASP A 281 -15.44 1.93 0.43
CA ASP A 281 -16.25 2.90 1.20
C ASP A 281 -15.52 3.43 2.44
N ASN A 282 -14.59 2.63 2.97
CA ASN A 282 -13.79 2.98 4.16
C ASN A 282 -12.45 3.62 3.80
N LEU A 283 -12.20 3.88 2.51
CA LEU A 283 -11.02 4.54 1.99
C LEU A 283 -11.38 5.94 1.50
N ARG A 284 -10.86 6.98 2.17
CA ARG A 284 -11.14 8.37 1.85
C ARG A 284 -9.91 9.02 1.22
N LEU A 285 -10.09 9.67 0.07
CA LEU A 285 -9.10 10.57 -0.50
C LEU A 285 -9.06 11.84 0.37
N ILE A 286 -7.87 12.20 0.85
CA ILE A 286 -7.69 13.40 1.67
C ILE A 286 -7.19 14.56 0.81
N CYS A 287 -6.18 14.30 -0.02
CA CYS A 287 -5.68 15.26 -0.97
C CYS A 287 -4.96 14.61 -2.16
N PHE A 288 -4.82 15.39 -3.23
CA PHE A 288 -3.95 15.05 -4.36
C PHE A 288 -3.16 16.27 -4.84
N ASP A 289 -1.99 16.04 -5.43
CA ASP A 289 -1.15 17.11 -6.00
C ASP A 289 -0.76 16.76 -7.44
N LEU A 290 -1.04 17.68 -8.36
CA LEU A 290 -0.72 17.55 -9.79
C LEU A 290 0.69 18.04 -10.06
N ILE A 291 1.62 17.14 -10.32
CA ILE A 291 3.01 17.51 -10.60
C ILE A 291 3.19 17.64 -12.10
N SER A 292 3.57 18.84 -12.55
CA SER A 292 3.83 19.11 -13.97
C SER A 292 5.13 19.89 -14.14
N GLY A 293 5.95 19.48 -15.10
CA GLY A 293 7.21 20.12 -15.47
C GLY A 293 7.26 20.50 -16.93
#